data_AF-A0A1G7QW33-F1
#
_entry.id   AF-A0A1G7QW33-F1
#
_cell.length_a   1.000
_cell.length_b   1.000
_cell.length_c   1.000
_cell.angle_alpha   90.00
_cell.angle_beta   90.00
_cell.angle_gamma   90.00
#
_symmetry.space_group_name_H-M   'P 1'
#
loop_
_entity.id
_entity.type
_entity.pdbx_description
1 polymer ?
#
loop_
_entity_poly.entity_id
_entity_poly.type
_entity_poly.pdbx_seq_one_letter_code
_entity_poly.pdbx_strand_id
1 'polypeptide(L)'
;MLVGLGAVGVASAGAGLGTTAYFNDTETFTNNELTAGELDLFVHVDYSEDQGSYAQYSTPDGTFIDGNVVGGGEGEPLSIQVSDLKPGDSGEGEFCFSIVDNPAYMWMCGELTANEENGQTEPETDVDTTGGDPGEGMGELADAMEVTISYCTEVEGETVIGEEIISDSLANVMLALQAGVPLSGDGDSSAPLDGRAPFEGVDSPFVDEVPNIAEQCVCVEWEVPVEVGNEIQTDSVAFDFEFYAEQSRHNDGTNNPCVDETVVTAYDNDHKGRPLANPTDGNVYTSVSYGEDQVVLSFTFVDDDDGVDFLDTADYSSTNLPVAVDADADGTHDWQLIWNPSAALPDDPFGYQENNGGTYSSSMSLPAGFAAEKFGNTIVFGVPRSEIASTFRLLAFGSTGGEGPIAKVNDDPASLDFYNSANAVEFSE
;
A
#
# COMPACT_ATOMS: atom_id res chain seq x y z
N MET A 1 -10.86 4.28 28.64
CA MET A 1 -11.70 5.48 28.90
C MET A 1 -10.85 6.64 29.41
N LEU A 2 -10.38 7.42 28.46
CA LEU A 2 -9.88 8.81 28.43
C LEU A 2 -9.72 9.03 26.91
N VAL A 3 -10.75 9.43 26.15
CA VAL A 3 -11.22 10.80 25.87
C VAL A 3 -10.07 11.77 25.63
N GLY A 4 -9.52 11.73 24.41
CA GLY A 4 -8.95 12.88 23.72
C GLY A 4 -9.94 13.30 22.64
N LEU A 5 -10.61 14.42 22.85
CA LEU A 5 -11.54 15.04 21.91
C LEU A 5 -10.76 15.98 20.98
N GLY A 6 -10.81 15.71 19.69
CA GLY A 6 -11.28 16.68 18.70
C GLY A 6 -10.27 17.64 18.08
N ALA A 7 -10.08 17.48 16.77
CA ALA A 7 -10.50 18.50 15.82
C ALA A 7 -11.34 17.83 14.72
N VAL A 8 -12.67 17.82 14.91
CA VAL A 8 -13.57 17.82 13.74
C VAL A 8 -13.28 19.14 13.06
N GLY A 9 -12.62 19.09 11.91
CA GLY A 9 -12.46 20.23 11.02
C GLY A 9 -13.85 20.65 10.56
N VAL A 10 -14.47 21.56 11.30
CA VAL A 10 -15.61 22.32 10.80
C VAL A 10 -15.12 23.02 9.55
N ALA A 11 -15.55 22.53 8.38
CA ALA A 11 -15.57 23.27 7.12
C ALA A 11 -15.94 24.71 7.47
N SER A 12 -14.95 25.60 7.35
CA SER A 12 -15.06 26.92 7.93
C SER A 12 -16.21 27.65 7.24
N ALA A 13 -17.32 27.79 7.95
CA ALA A 13 -18.45 28.60 7.54
C ALA A 13 -18.00 30.08 7.56
N GLY A 14 -17.27 30.48 6.50
CA GLY A 14 -16.51 31.73 6.49
C GLY A 14 -15.72 31.99 5.20
N ALA A 15 -16.33 31.82 4.03
CA ALA A 15 -15.84 32.33 2.73
C ALA A 15 -14.48 31.76 2.26
N GLY A 16 -14.51 30.50 1.84
CA GLY A 16 -13.45 29.80 1.11
C GLY A 16 -13.73 28.31 1.17
N LEU A 17 -14.58 27.81 0.27
CA LEU A 17 -14.68 26.38 0.00
C LEU A 17 -13.41 26.05 -0.81
N GLY A 18 -12.54 25.19 -0.28
CA GLY A 18 -11.33 24.78 -0.95
C GLY A 18 -10.90 23.42 -0.45
N THR A 19 -10.35 22.63 -1.37
CA THR A 19 -9.85 21.28 -1.22
C THR A 19 -8.77 21.21 -0.14
N THR A 20 -8.72 20.17 0.70
CA THR A 20 -7.66 20.04 1.73
C THR A 20 -7.06 18.64 1.76
N ALA A 21 -5.73 18.53 1.78
CA ALA A 21 -5.03 17.29 2.12
C ALA A 21 -4.39 17.37 3.51
N TYR A 22 -4.52 16.30 4.28
CA TYR A 22 -3.91 16.15 5.59
C TYR A 22 -2.95 14.96 5.57
N PHE A 23 -1.67 15.25 5.76
CA PHE A 23 -0.64 14.25 6.01
C PHE A 23 -0.48 14.14 7.53
N ASN A 24 -0.70 12.96 8.09
CA ASN A 24 -0.36 12.63 9.46
C ASN A 24 0.71 11.55 9.41
N ASP A 25 1.84 11.68 10.05
CA ASP A 25 2.64 10.50 10.37
C ASP A 25 2.29 10.12 11.81
N THR A 26 1.81 8.90 12.02
CA THR A 26 1.66 8.32 13.36
C THR A 26 2.36 6.98 13.39
N GLU A 27 3.69 6.95 13.27
CA GLU A 27 4.50 5.78 13.65
C GLU A 27 3.90 5.11 14.91
N THR A 28 3.57 3.82 14.90
CA THR A 28 3.15 3.12 16.13
C THR A 28 4.04 1.91 16.40
N PHE A 29 4.87 2.02 17.45
CA PHE A 29 5.71 0.93 17.94
C PHE A 29 4.91 -0.13 18.74
N THR A 30 3.80 -0.61 18.20
CA THR A 30 2.93 -1.60 18.85
C THR A 30 3.20 -3.02 18.35
N ASN A 31 4.42 -3.53 18.55
CA ASN A 31 4.79 -4.98 18.61
C ASN A 31 6.30 -5.23 18.47
N ASN A 32 7.15 -4.34 18.99
CA ASN A 32 8.56 -4.67 19.19
C ASN A 32 8.68 -5.77 20.27
N GLU A 33 8.68 -7.04 19.87
CA GLU A 33 9.09 -8.15 20.73
C GLU A 33 10.60 -8.05 20.95
N LEU A 34 10.96 -7.21 21.94
CA LEU A 34 12.32 -6.88 22.36
C LEU A 34 13.09 -8.13 22.82
N THR A 35 13.69 -8.86 21.87
CA THR A 35 14.79 -9.80 22.14
C THR A 35 16.13 -9.10 21.87
N ALA A 36 16.57 -8.29 22.84
CA ALA A 36 17.94 -7.83 23.12
C ALA A 36 18.80 -7.32 21.93
N GLY A 37 18.50 -6.10 21.50
CA GLY A 37 19.36 -5.14 20.81
C GLY A 37 18.51 -3.89 20.54
N GLU A 38 18.91 -2.72 21.04
CA GLU A 38 18.20 -1.46 20.77
C GLU A 38 18.27 -1.23 19.25
N LEU A 39 17.12 -1.11 18.59
CA LEU A 39 17.03 -0.68 17.20
C LEU A 39 16.35 0.69 17.25
N ASP A 40 17.16 1.73 17.26
CA ASP A 40 16.68 3.11 17.24
C ASP A 40 16.70 3.59 15.78
N LEU A 41 15.51 3.90 15.26
CA LEU A 41 15.31 4.47 13.93
C LEU A 41 15.07 5.97 14.05
N PHE A 42 15.86 6.75 13.33
CA PHE A 42 15.59 8.17 13.10
C PHE A 42 15.27 8.38 11.62
N VAL A 43 14.20 9.11 11.35
CA VAL A 43 13.82 9.50 9.98
C VAL A 43 14.06 11.00 9.84
N HIS A 44 15.04 11.38 9.03
CA HIS A 44 15.31 12.78 8.69
C HIS A 44 14.41 13.17 7.53
N VAL A 45 13.74 14.30 7.66
CA VAL A 45 12.70 14.73 6.73
C VAL A 45 13.08 16.07 6.12
N ASP A 46 13.12 16.11 4.80
CA ASP A 46 13.10 17.35 4.03
C ASP A 46 11.88 17.35 3.13
N TYR A 47 10.89 18.20 3.43
CA TYR A 47 9.68 18.34 2.65
C TYR A 47 9.53 19.76 2.16
N SER A 48 9.03 19.92 0.93
CA SER A 48 8.58 21.20 0.41
C SER A 48 7.34 21.06 -0.48
N GLU A 49 6.53 22.12 -0.54
CA GLU A 49 5.35 22.23 -1.41
C GLU A 49 5.35 23.56 -2.18
N ASP A 50 4.79 23.53 -3.39
CA ASP A 50 4.57 24.70 -4.22
C ASP A 50 3.09 24.81 -4.63
N GLN A 51 2.38 25.77 -4.04
CA GLN A 51 1.03 26.19 -4.47
C GLN A 51 1.09 27.53 -5.26
N GLY A 52 2.22 27.76 -5.93
CA GLY A 52 2.52 28.96 -6.71
C GLY A 52 2.45 30.24 -5.87
N SER A 53 1.48 31.11 -6.18
CA SER A 53 1.34 32.41 -5.48
C SER A 53 0.52 32.36 -4.20
N TYR A 54 -0.08 31.21 -3.88
CA TYR A 54 -0.95 31.05 -2.72
C TYR A 54 -0.14 30.79 -1.44
N ALA A 55 0.59 29.68 -1.41
CA ALA A 55 1.45 29.29 -0.29
C ALA A 55 2.66 28.49 -0.78
N GLN A 56 3.70 28.50 0.04
CA GLN A 56 4.88 27.65 -0.08
C GLN A 56 5.28 27.30 1.35
N TYR A 57 5.51 26.02 1.60
CA TYR A 57 5.97 25.51 2.88
C TYR A 57 7.19 24.62 2.64
N SER A 58 8.09 24.62 3.61
CA SER A 58 9.13 23.61 3.71
C SER A 58 9.37 23.30 5.18
N THR A 59 9.76 22.07 5.47
CA THR A 59 10.17 21.70 6.82
C THR A 59 11.42 22.50 7.21
N PRO A 60 11.60 22.83 8.50
CA PRO A 60 12.86 23.44 8.97
C PRO A 60 14.06 22.52 8.71
N ASP A 61 15.20 23.10 8.35
CA ASP A 61 16.46 22.35 8.20
C ASP A 61 16.76 21.47 9.43
N GLY A 62 17.07 20.20 9.19
CA GLY A 62 17.37 19.23 10.24
C GLY A 62 16.13 18.72 10.99
N THR A 63 14.95 18.78 10.38
CA THR A 63 13.75 18.09 10.88
C THR A 63 14.00 16.58 10.88
N PHE A 64 13.68 15.93 12.00
CA PHE A 64 13.76 14.49 12.12
C PHE A 64 12.68 13.96 13.06
N ILE A 65 12.32 12.69 12.89
CA ILE A 65 11.38 11.94 13.71
C ILE A 65 12.17 10.91 14.53
N ASP A 66 11.86 10.82 15.82
CA ASP A 66 12.36 9.83 16.76
C ASP A 66 11.22 9.46 17.72
N GLY A 67 10.83 8.19 17.76
CA GLY A 67 9.78 7.74 18.68
C GLY A 67 8.40 8.34 18.37
N ASN A 68 8.06 8.52 17.09
CA ASN A 68 6.79 9.06 16.57
C ASN A 68 6.62 10.58 16.71
N VAL A 69 7.66 11.30 17.11
CA VAL A 69 7.55 12.73 17.36
C VAL A 69 8.72 13.49 16.75
N VAL A 70 8.42 14.69 16.25
CA VAL A 70 9.43 15.56 15.67
C VAL A 70 10.44 15.99 16.75
N GLY A 71 11.73 15.74 16.49
CA GLY A 71 12.84 16.10 17.36
C GLY A 71 13.07 15.17 18.58
N GLY A 72 12.23 14.15 18.77
CA GLY A 72 12.25 13.24 19.91
C GLY A 72 11.68 13.80 21.22
N GLY A 73 11.30 12.91 22.16
CA GLY A 73 10.89 13.29 23.52
C GLY A 73 9.40 13.59 23.71
N GLU A 74 9.03 14.82 24.10
CA GLU A 74 7.62 15.28 24.23
C GLU A 74 7.19 16.13 23.02
N GLY A 75 7.61 15.72 21.81
CA GLY A 75 7.18 16.36 20.57
C GLY A 75 5.75 15.97 20.17
N GLU A 76 5.27 16.54 19.07
CA GLU A 76 4.05 16.10 18.40
C GLU A 76 4.45 15.28 17.16
N PRO A 77 3.57 14.39 16.66
CA PRO A 77 3.79 13.70 15.40
C PRO A 77 3.97 14.67 14.23
N LEU A 78 4.68 14.25 13.18
CA LEU A 78 4.81 15.07 11.98
C LEU A 78 3.44 15.16 11.32
N SER A 79 2.94 16.37 11.12
CA SER A 79 1.72 16.60 10.35
C SER A 79 1.96 17.73 9.36
N ILE A 80 1.70 17.44 8.09
CA ILE A 80 1.76 18.40 7.00
C ILE A 80 0.34 18.64 6.51
N GLN A 81 -0.08 19.90 6.45
CA GLN A 81 -1.44 20.25 6.05
C GLN A 81 -1.38 21.13 4.82
N VAL A 82 -1.88 20.60 3.71
CA VAL A 82 -1.95 21.33 2.44
C VAL A 82 -3.38 21.80 2.26
N SER A 83 -3.59 23.10 2.52
CA SER A 83 -4.91 23.71 2.38
C SER A 83 -5.12 24.31 1.00
N ASP A 84 -6.35 24.30 0.52
CA ASP A 84 -6.75 24.93 -0.74
C ASP A 84 -5.99 24.33 -1.95
N LEU A 85 -5.85 23.00 -1.95
CA LEU A 85 -5.24 22.23 -3.04
C LEU A 85 -5.91 22.53 -4.37
N LYS A 86 -5.12 22.72 -5.42
CA LYS A 86 -5.61 23.01 -6.76
C LYS A 86 -4.84 22.24 -7.83
N PRO A 87 -5.47 22.07 -9.00
CA PRO A 87 -4.75 21.64 -10.20
C PRO A 87 -3.51 22.51 -10.46
N GLY A 88 -2.35 21.87 -10.48
CA GLY A 88 -1.02 22.45 -10.64
C GLY A 88 -0.25 22.66 -9.33
N ASP A 89 -0.82 22.37 -8.17
CA ASP A 89 -0.09 22.30 -6.90
C ASP A 89 0.72 21.00 -6.84
N SER A 90 1.91 21.05 -6.23
CA SER A 90 2.80 19.90 -6.09
C SER A 90 3.64 19.97 -4.83
N GLY A 91 4.29 18.87 -4.47
CA GLY A 91 5.27 18.84 -3.40
C GLY A 91 6.19 17.63 -3.48
N GLU A 92 7.26 17.69 -2.70
CA GLU A 92 8.33 16.71 -2.64
C GLU A 92 8.72 16.47 -1.18
N GLY A 93 9.05 15.23 -0.84
CA GLY A 93 9.52 14.83 0.48
C GLY A 93 10.66 13.83 0.37
N GLU A 94 11.76 14.05 1.09
CA GLU A 94 12.90 13.14 1.23
C GLU A 94 12.97 12.63 2.66
N PHE A 95 12.97 11.29 2.80
CA PHE A 95 13.01 10.55 4.05
C PHE A 95 14.29 9.72 4.10
N CYS A 96 15.25 10.17 4.91
CA CYS A 96 16.54 9.49 5.08
C CYS A 96 16.64 8.84 6.45
N PHE A 97 17.27 7.66 6.53
CA PHE A 97 17.22 6.83 7.73
C PHE A 97 18.56 6.81 8.47
N SER A 98 18.54 7.01 9.78
CA SER A 98 19.66 6.60 10.64
C SER A 98 19.21 5.41 11.49
N ILE A 99 19.68 4.23 11.14
CA ILE A 99 19.41 2.99 11.87
C ILE A 99 20.59 2.74 12.80
N VAL A 100 20.41 2.94 14.11
CA VAL A 100 21.53 2.90 15.05
C VAL A 100 21.94 1.46 15.36
N ASP A 101 23.25 1.23 15.43
CA ASP A 101 23.95 0.02 15.87
C ASP A 101 23.84 -1.25 15.00
N ASN A 102 22.69 -1.52 14.36
CA ASN A 102 22.48 -2.77 13.61
C ASN A 102 21.79 -2.51 12.27
N PRO A 103 22.16 -3.25 11.21
CA PRO A 103 21.40 -3.23 9.96
C PRO A 103 19.96 -3.74 10.18
N ALA A 104 19.02 -3.22 9.39
CA ALA A 104 17.61 -3.60 9.49
C ALA A 104 16.95 -3.74 8.12
N TYR A 105 15.96 -4.61 8.05
CA TYR A 105 14.98 -4.63 6.97
C TYR A 105 13.98 -3.52 7.21
N MET A 106 13.74 -2.70 6.18
CA MET A 106 12.83 -1.58 6.25
C MET A 106 11.53 -1.92 5.51
N TRP A 107 10.45 -1.32 5.95
CA TRP A 107 9.13 -1.35 5.33
C TRP A 107 8.54 0.06 5.36
N MET A 108 7.84 0.43 4.29
CA MET A 108 7.00 1.62 4.25
C MET A 108 5.54 1.15 4.33
N CYS A 109 4.83 1.65 5.35
CA CYS A 109 3.41 1.42 5.57
C CYS A 109 2.65 2.75 5.39
N GLY A 110 1.33 2.67 5.30
CA GLY A 110 0.46 3.86 5.25
C GLY A 110 -0.95 3.47 4.84
N GLU A 111 -1.92 4.32 5.14
CA GLU A 111 -3.31 4.16 4.73
C GLU A 111 -4.00 5.51 4.47
N LEU A 112 -5.07 5.47 3.67
CA LEU A 112 -6.03 6.56 3.64
C LEU A 112 -6.81 6.55 4.96
N THR A 113 -6.77 7.66 5.69
CA THR A 113 -7.51 7.85 6.95
C THR A 113 -8.77 8.69 6.78
N ALA A 114 -8.92 9.37 5.64
CA ALA A 114 -10.18 9.96 5.18
C ALA A 114 -10.14 10.23 3.67
N ASN A 115 -11.27 10.11 2.99
CA ASN A 115 -11.43 10.53 1.60
C ASN A 115 -12.86 11.06 1.38
N GLU A 116 -13.06 12.37 1.54
CA GLU A 116 -14.37 13.01 1.62
C GLU A 116 -14.62 13.94 0.42
N GLU A 117 -15.79 13.81 -0.21
CA GLU A 117 -16.27 14.68 -1.30
C GLU A 117 -16.77 16.06 -0.81
N ASN A 118 -17.14 16.20 0.48
CA ASN A 118 -17.61 17.45 1.10
C ASN A 118 -18.79 18.16 0.41
N GLY A 119 -19.53 17.46 -0.46
CA GLY A 119 -20.67 18.00 -1.20
C GLY A 119 -20.24 18.47 -2.59
N GLN A 120 -20.97 19.42 -3.18
CA GLN A 120 -20.56 20.01 -4.46
C GLN A 120 -20.93 21.48 -4.59
N THR A 121 -20.05 22.21 -5.26
CA THR A 121 -20.31 23.56 -5.77
C THR A 121 -20.92 23.52 -7.17
N GLU A 122 -21.55 24.62 -7.62
CA GLU A 122 -22.09 24.68 -8.99
C GLU A 122 -21.03 24.44 -10.09
N PRO A 123 -19.79 24.96 -9.99
CA PRO A 123 -18.75 24.69 -10.98
C PRO A 123 -18.25 23.24 -11.01
N GLU A 124 -18.45 22.49 -9.93
CA GLU A 124 -18.06 21.10 -9.75
C GLU A 124 -19.15 20.17 -10.29
N THR A 125 -20.42 20.38 -9.92
CA THR A 125 -21.57 19.67 -10.51
C THR A 125 -21.67 19.83 -12.05
N ASP A 126 -21.05 20.86 -12.61
CA ASP A 126 -21.01 21.08 -14.06
C ASP A 126 -20.05 20.12 -14.79
N VAL A 127 -19.06 19.56 -14.09
CA VAL A 127 -18.01 18.67 -14.65
C VAL A 127 -18.00 17.29 -14.03
N ASP A 128 -18.38 17.18 -12.76
CA ASP A 128 -18.53 15.96 -12.02
C ASP A 128 -20.03 15.58 -11.91
N THR A 129 -20.33 14.34 -12.32
CA THR A 129 -21.68 13.79 -12.29
C THR A 129 -21.82 12.64 -11.29
N THR A 130 -20.71 12.22 -10.68
CA THR A 130 -20.62 11.12 -9.72
C THR A 130 -20.66 11.60 -8.28
N GLY A 131 -20.25 12.83 -7.96
CA GLY A 131 -20.14 13.22 -6.57
C GLY A 131 -21.47 13.61 -5.86
N GLY A 132 -21.32 14.31 -4.72
CA GLY A 132 -22.37 14.61 -3.74
C GLY A 132 -22.02 14.12 -2.34
N ASP A 133 -22.95 14.13 -1.39
CA ASP A 133 -22.65 13.65 -0.01
C ASP A 133 -23.36 12.31 0.27
N PRO A 134 -22.67 11.15 0.17
CA PRO A 134 -21.22 10.95 -0.05
C PRO A 134 -20.79 10.69 -1.52
N GLY A 135 -21.66 10.93 -2.51
CA GLY A 135 -21.37 10.69 -3.93
C GLY A 135 -21.35 9.20 -4.32
N GLU A 136 -21.44 8.90 -5.61
CA GLU A 136 -21.02 7.61 -6.20
C GLU A 136 -19.51 7.64 -6.37
N GLY A 137 -18.73 7.33 -5.33
CA GLY A 137 -17.28 7.11 -5.50
C GLY A 137 -16.32 7.87 -4.59
N MET A 138 -16.72 8.24 -3.36
CA MET A 138 -15.81 8.59 -2.25
C MET A 138 -14.54 9.39 -2.66
N GLY A 139 -14.62 10.72 -2.74
CA GLY A 139 -13.46 11.61 -2.81
C GLY A 139 -12.55 11.41 -4.02
N GLU A 140 -12.83 12.12 -5.09
CA GLU A 140 -12.14 12.09 -6.38
C GLU A 140 -10.68 12.58 -6.28
N LEU A 141 -10.36 13.38 -5.26
CA LEU A 141 -9.01 13.88 -5.02
C LEU A 141 -7.95 12.77 -4.87
N ALA A 142 -8.25 11.69 -4.16
CA ALA A 142 -7.28 10.60 -3.98
C ALA A 142 -7.00 9.84 -5.28
N ASP A 143 -8.00 9.74 -6.16
CA ASP A 143 -7.84 9.13 -7.49
C ASP A 143 -7.16 10.09 -8.48
N ALA A 144 -7.34 11.40 -8.30
CA ALA A 144 -6.84 12.44 -9.19
C ALA A 144 -5.39 12.87 -8.89
N MET A 145 -4.97 12.81 -7.63
CA MET A 145 -3.61 13.20 -7.21
C MET A 145 -2.61 12.12 -7.62
N GLU A 146 -1.56 12.49 -8.35
CA GLU A 146 -0.50 11.57 -8.76
C GLU A 146 0.62 11.58 -7.71
N VAL A 147 1.08 10.39 -7.30
CA VAL A 147 2.13 10.19 -6.30
C VAL A 147 3.17 9.23 -6.84
N THR A 148 4.44 9.60 -6.72
CA THR A 148 5.58 8.77 -7.07
C THR A 148 6.47 8.59 -5.86
N ILE A 149 6.72 7.34 -5.47
CA ILE A 149 7.68 6.95 -4.44
C ILE A 149 8.89 6.33 -5.15
N SER A 150 10.07 6.89 -4.91
CA SER A 150 11.32 6.42 -5.49
C SER A 150 12.40 6.31 -4.42
N TYR A 151 13.40 5.48 -4.69
CA TYR A 151 14.68 5.56 -4.01
C TYR A 151 15.39 6.86 -4.40
N CYS A 152 16.12 7.47 -3.48
CA CYS A 152 16.99 8.60 -3.76
C CYS A 152 18.24 8.62 -2.86
N THR A 153 19.27 9.36 -3.29
CA THR A 153 20.53 9.50 -2.55
C THR A 153 20.97 10.96 -2.52
N GLU A 154 21.67 11.38 -1.48
CA GLU A 154 22.25 12.72 -1.41
C GLU A 154 23.69 12.73 -1.97
N VAL A 155 23.93 13.51 -3.03
CA VAL A 155 25.26 13.66 -3.64
C VAL A 155 25.64 15.12 -3.66
N GLU A 156 26.65 15.49 -2.85
CA GLU A 156 27.12 16.87 -2.72
C GLU A 156 26.03 17.88 -2.27
N GLY A 157 25.03 17.43 -1.52
CA GLY A 157 23.90 18.24 -1.06
C GLY A 157 22.80 18.45 -2.11
N GLU A 158 22.80 17.65 -3.17
CA GLU A 158 21.71 17.56 -4.14
C GLU A 158 21.10 16.15 -4.11
N THR A 159 19.78 16.07 -4.05
CA THR A 159 19.02 14.83 -4.12
C THR A 159 19.09 14.25 -5.54
N VAL A 160 19.48 12.99 -5.65
CA VAL A 160 19.53 12.25 -6.90
C VAL A 160 18.49 11.13 -6.84
N ILE A 161 17.44 11.25 -7.65
CA ILE A 161 16.39 10.23 -7.79
C ILE A 161 16.97 8.98 -8.45
N GLY A 162 16.68 7.84 -7.82
CA GLY A 162 17.09 6.49 -8.19
C GLY A 162 15.97 5.72 -8.86
N GLU A 163 15.79 4.45 -8.47
CA GLU A 163 14.73 3.60 -9.02
C GLU A 163 13.35 3.94 -8.42
N GLU A 164 12.33 3.87 -9.27
CA GLU A 164 10.93 4.07 -8.90
C GLU A 164 10.41 2.81 -8.19
N ILE A 165 9.79 3.01 -7.02
CA ILE A 165 9.19 1.93 -6.22
C ILE A 165 7.73 1.75 -6.63
N ILE A 166 6.97 2.84 -6.68
CA ILE A 166 5.58 2.88 -7.14
C ILE A 166 5.24 4.28 -7.63
N SER A 167 4.48 4.37 -8.73
CA SER A 167 3.99 5.63 -9.30
C SER A 167 2.57 5.41 -9.81
N ASP A 168 1.59 6.02 -9.13
CA ASP A 168 0.17 5.94 -9.49
C ASP A 168 -0.62 7.07 -8.80
N SER A 169 -1.95 7.01 -8.85
CA SER A 169 -2.83 7.82 -8.01
C SER A 169 -2.53 7.62 -6.51
N LEU A 170 -2.80 8.64 -5.70
CA LEU A 170 -2.66 8.57 -4.25
C LEU A 170 -3.46 7.38 -3.68
N ALA A 171 -4.67 7.12 -4.20
CA ALA A 171 -5.50 5.99 -3.78
C ALA A 171 -4.79 4.64 -3.96
N ASN A 172 -4.18 4.41 -5.13
CA ASN A 172 -3.45 3.16 -5.41
C ASN A 172 -2.12 3.07 -4.65
N VAL A 173 -1.41 4.19 -4.50
CA VAL A 173 -0.19 4.22 -3.67
C VAL A 173 -0.52 3.91 -2.21
N MET A 174 -1.57 4.49 -1.63
CA MET A 174 -1.99 4.16 -0.26
C MET A 174 -2.48 2.72 -0.14
N LEU A 175 -3.16 2.18 -1.15
CA LEU A 175 -3.54 0.77 -1.18
C LEU A 175 -2.31 -0.14 -1.12
N ALA A 176 -1.24 0.21 -1.84
CA ALA A 176 0.02 -0.52 -1.81
C ALA A 176 0.73 -0.40 -0.46
N LEU A 177 0.77 0.80 0.13
CA LEU A 177 1.37 1.02 1.45
C LEU A 177 0.60 0.32 2.58
N GLN A 178 -0.72 0.20 2.48
CA GLN A 178 -1.53 -0.53 3.47
C GLN A 178 -1.26 -2.04 3.40
N ALA A 179 -0.92 -2.55 2.22
CA ALA A 179 -0.39 -3.91 2.05
C ALA A 179 1.09 -4.05 2.50
N GLY A 180 1.79 -2.93 2.71
CA GLY A 180 3.20 -2.85 3.07
C GLY A 180 4.14 -2.97 1.87
N VAL A 181 5.02 -1.97 1.72
CA VAL A 181 6.06 -1.96 0.69
C VAL A 181 7.41 -2.27 1.32
N PRO A 182 8.05 -3.42 0.99
CA PRO A 182 9.38 -3.74 1.50
C PRO A 182 10.44 -2.85 0.83
N LEU A 183 11.33 -2.27 1.63
CA LEU A 183 12.42 -1.43 1.13
C LEU A 183 13.75 -2.22 1.11
N SER A 184 14.58 -1.96 0.11
CA SER A 184 15.92 -2.53 -0.08
C SER A 184 17.01 -1.48 0.15
N GLY A 185 18.00 -1.82 0.98
CA GLY A 185 19.08 -0.92 1.37
C GLY A 185 20.08 -0.58 0.28
N ASP A 186 20.01 -1.26 -0.87
CA ASP A 186 20.80 -0.97 -2.08
C ASP A 186 20.01 -0.23 -3.17
N GLY A 187 18.76 0.13 -2.90
CA GLY A 187 17.91 0.91 -3.81
C GLY A 187 17.37 0.11 -5.01
N ASP A 188 17.37 -1.23 -4.95
CA ASP A 188 16.74 -2.08 -5.97
C ASP A 188 15.22 -2.16 -5.72
N SER A 189 14.44 -1.57 -6.64
CA SER A 189 12.97 -1.57 -6.63
C SER A 189 12.34 -2.92 -6.98
N SER A 190 13.13 -3.81 -7.57
CA SER A 190 12.73 -5.16 -7.99
C SER A 190 13.20 -6.25 -7.02
N ALA A 191 13.83 -5.88 -5.91
CA ALA A 191 14.33 -6.82 -4.93
C ALA A 191 13.20 -7.74 -4.42
N PRO A 192 13.43 -9.06 -4.35
CA PRO A 192 12.45 -10.00 -3.81
C PRO A 192 12.16 -9.71 -2.33
N LEU A 193 11.00 -10.18 -1.83
CA LEU A 193 10.63 -9.98 -0.43
C LEU A 193 11.65 -10.64 0.51
N ASP A 194 12.03 -11.89 0.23
CA ASP A 194 13.16 -12.53 0.89
C ASP A 194 14.47 -12.16 0.19
N GLY A 195 15.59 -12.24 0.91
CA GLY A 195 16.91 -12.01 0.30
C GLY A 195 17.25 -10.56 -0.06
N ARG A 196 16.33 -9.60 0.07
CA ARG A 196 16.62 -8.16 -0.13
C ARG A 196 17.75 -7.65 0.74
N ALA A 197 18.42 -6.59 0.30
CA ALA A 197 19.50 -5.98 1.07
C ALA A 197 18.92 -5.24 2.30
N PRO A 198 19.40 -5.50 3.52
CA PRO A 198 19.06 -4.66 4.65
C PRO A 198 19.70 -3.28 4.50
N PHE A 199 19.09 -2.26 5.10
CA PHE A 199 19.73 -0.96 5.27
C PHE A 199 20.85 -1.09 6.29
N GLU A 200 22.03 -0.58 5.96
CA GLU A 200 23.19 -0.64 6.83
C GLU A 200 23.00 0.27 8.06
N GLY A 201 23.46 -0.22 9.21
CA GLY A 201 23.40 0.54 10.46
C GLY A 201 24.51 1.60 10.55
N VAL A 202 24.25 2.63 11.33
CA VAL A 202 25.18 3.72 11.65
C VAL A 202 25.52 3.74 13.15
N ASP A 203 26.71 4.26 13.51
CA ASP A 203 27.16 4.30 14.91
C ASP A 203 26.39 5.32 15.78
N SER A 204 25.73 6.30 15.16
CA SER A 204 24.96 7.36 15.81
C SER A 204 24.11 8.10 14.78
N PRO A 205 22.97 8.70 15.17
CA PRO A 205 22.07 9.37 14.21
C PRO A 205 22.60 10.71 13.68
N PHE A 206 23.58 11.32 14.37
CA PHE A 206 24.19 12.59 13.97
C PHE A 206 25.70 12.56 14.17
N VAL A 207 26.44 13.16 13.24
CA VAL A 207 27.88 13.44 13.37
C VAL A 207 28.09 14.94 13.16
N ASP A 208 28.68 15.62 14.15
CA ASP A 208 28.90 17.07 14.12
C ASP A 208 27.61 17.89 13.81
N GLU A 209 26.47 17.48 14.38
CA GLU A 209 25.13 18.09 14.18
C GLU A 209 24.56 17.94 12.76
N VAL A 210 25.15 17.07 11.93
CA VAL A 210 24.64 16.69 10.61
C VAL A 210 24.05 15.28 10.68
N PRO A 211 22.90 15.00 10.03
CA PRO A 211 22.37 13.65 9.87
C PRO A 211 23.44 12.64 9.42
N ASN A 212 23.50 11.50 10.09
CA ASN A 212 24.37 10.39 9.71
C ASN A 212 23.49 9.26 9.18
N ILE A 213 23.20 9.31 7.90
CA ILE A 213 22.17 8.53 7.24
C ILE A 213 22.74 7.28 6.57
N ALA A 214 21.88 6.30 6.33
CA ALA A 214 22.13 5.23 5.38
C ALA A 214 22.34 5.79 3.96
N GLU A 215 22.95 5.01 3.08
CA GLU A 215 23.20 5.43 1.70
C GLU A 215 21.90 5.71 0.93
N GLN A 216 20.86 4.95 1.24
CA GLN A 216 19.58 4.99 0.55
C GLN A 216 18.52 5.74 1.37
N CYS A 217 17.81 6.68 0.71
CA CYS A 217 16.64 7.38 1.21
C CYS A 217 15.41 7.04 0.35
N VAL A 218 14.22 7.43 0.83
CA VAL A 218 12.97 7.37 0.07
C VAL A 218 12.53 8.79 -0.26
N CYS A 219 12.24 9.04 -1.53
CA CYS A 219 11.69 10.30 -2.01
C CYS A 219 10.24 10.10 -2.46
N VAL A 220 9.37 11.03 -2.08
CA VAL A 220 7.96 11.07 -2.44
C VAL A 220 7.71 12.37 -3.20
N GLU A 221 7.23 12.27 -4.42
CA GLU A 221 6.78 13.41 -5.22
C GLU A 221 5.27 13.29 -5.41
N TRP A 222 4.54 14.40 -5.27
CA TRP A 222 3.11 14.45 -5.57
C TRP A 222 2.76 15.67 -6.39
N GLU A 223 1.78 15.53 -7.29
CA GLU A 223 1.18 16.66 -7.99
C GLU A 223 -0.32 16.44 -8.20
N VAL A 224 -1.07 17.53 -8.28
CA VAL A 224 -2.45 17.51 -8.75
C VAL A 224 -2.44 17.94 -10.22
N PRO A 225 -2.71 17.05 -11.18
CA PRO A 225 -2.64 17.39 -12.60
C PRO A 225 -3.60 18.54 -12.97
N VAL A 226 -3.17 19.42 -13.86
CA VAL A 226 -3.91 20.64 -14.24
C VAL A 226 -5.25 20.33 -14.96
N GLU A 227 -5.36 19.15 -15.54
CA GLU A 227 -6.49 18.63 -16.28
C GLU A 227 -7.68 18.22 -15.40
N VAL A 228 -7.44 17.88 -14.13
CA VAL A 228 -8.49 17.51 -13.16
C VAL A 228 -9.49 18.66 -13.02
N GLY A 229 -8.99 19.90 -13.02
CA GLY A 229 -9.82 21.09 -13.09
C GLY A 229 -10.73 21.25 -11.86
N ASN A 230 -12.04 21.27 -12.10
CA ASN A 230 -13.03 21.65 -11.10
C ASN A 230 -13.68 20.46 -10.38
N GLU A 231 -13.28 19.23 -10.74
CA GLU A 231 -13.83 17.97 -10.23
C GLU A 231 -13.57 17.78 -8.73
N ILE A 232 -12.42 18.22 -8.23
CA ILE A 232 -11.94 17.97 -6.86
C ILE A 232 -12.15 19.15 -5.87
N GLN A 233 -13.00 20.11 -6.20
CA GLN A 233 -12.95 21.45 -5.60
C GLN A 233 -13.39 21.48 -4.12
N THR A 234 -14.31 20.61 -3.74
CA THR A 234 -14.73 20.49 -2.34
C THR A 234 -14.01 19.38 -1.59
N ASP A 235 -13.36 18.46 -2.28
CA ASP A 235 -12.81 17.23 -1.75
C ASP A 235 -11.77 17.45 -0.65
N SER A 236 -11.59 16.42 0.16
CA SER A 236 -10.48 16.35 1.08
C SER A 236 -9.99 14.94 1.27
N VAL A 237 -8.69 14.77 1.38
CA VAL A 237 -8.05 13.49 1.65
C VAL A 237 -7.19 13.59 2.91
N ALA A 238 -7.15 12.54 3.71
CA ALA A 238 -6.21 12.40 4.80
C ALA A 238 -5.52 11.04 4.69
N PHE A 239 -4.22 11.00 4.93
CA PHE A 239 -3.44 9.77 4.87
C PHE A 239 -2.18 9.86 5.73
N ASP A 240 -1.58 8.70 5.94
CA ASP A 240 -0.34 8.55 6.70
C ASP A 240 0.74 7.76 5.98
N PHE A 241 1.98 8.00 6.42
CA PHE A 241 3.15 7.21 6.09
C PHE A 241 3.81 6.77 7.38
N GLU A 242 4.25 5.53 7.43
CA GLU A 242 5.02 4.98 8.54
C GLU A 242 6.22 4.19 8.01
N PHE A 243 7.34 4.23 8.74
CA PHE A 243 8.55 3.48 8.44
C PHE A 243 8.88 2.50 9.55
N TYR A 244 8.78 1.21 9.23
CA TYR A 244 9.13 0.16 10.17
C TYR A 244 10.51 -0.41 9.90
N ALA A 245 11.29 -0.59 10.97
CA ALA A 245 12.60 -1.23 10.93
C ALA A 245 12.60 -2.55 11.72
N GLU A 246 13.08 -3.63 11.10
CA GLU A 246 13.29 -4.93 11.74
C GLU A 246 14.76 -5.34 11.67
N GLN A 247 15.42 -5.59 12.81
CA GLN A 247 16.84 -5.95 12.83
C GLN A 247 17.15 -7.20 11.97
N SER A 248 18.17 -7.13 11.11
CA SER A 248 18.48 -8.19 10.15
C SER A 248 19.20 -9.42 10.73
N ARG A 249 19.82 -9.32 11.91
CA ARG A 249 20.67 -10.39 12.48
C ARG A 249 19.89 -11.69 12.74
N HIS A 250 18.60 -11.59 13.01
CA HIS A 250 17.74 -12.69 13.45
C HIS A 250 16.47 -12.86 12.63
N ASN A 251 16.25 -11.98 11.64
CA ASN A 251 15.10 -11.97 10.77
C ASN A 251 15.57 -12.11 9.33
N ASP A 252 14.71 -12.59 8.44
CA ASP A 252 14.99 -12.73 7.00
C ASP A 252 14.32 -11.62 6.17
N GLY A 253 13.66 -10.68 6.84
CA GLY A 253 12.96 -9.55 6.24
C GLY A 253 11.55 -9.87 5.73
N THR A 254 11.12 -11.14 5.77
CA THR A 254 9.82 -11.56 5.21
C THR A 254 8.63 -11.23 6.10
N ASN A 255 8.87 -10.90 7.36
CA ASN A 255 7.83 -10.47 8.28
C ASN A 255 7.37 -9.05 7.91
N ASN A 256 6.12 -8.94 7.43
CA ASN A 256 5.50 -7.67 7.07
C ASN A 256 4.82 -7.06 8.31
N PRO A 257 5.28 -5.88 8.79
CA PRO A 257 4.72 -5.21 9.96
C PRO A 257 3.46 -4.39 9.66
N CYS A 258 3.16 -4.12 8.39
CA CYS A 258 2.04 -3.28 7.97
C CYS A 258 0.70 -4.03 7.94
N VAL A 259 0.70 -5.34 8.22
CA VAL A 259 -0.44 -6.25 8.05
C VAL A 259 -0.71 -7.01 9.35
N ASP A 260 -1.98 -7.34 9.59
CA ASP A 260 -2.43 -7.97 10.84
C ASP A 260 -2.18 -9.48 10.86
N GLU A 261 -2.36 -10.13 9.71
CA GLU A 261 -2.21 -11.58 9.58
C GLU A 261 -1.58 -11.94 8.24
N THR A 262 -0.73 -12.97 8.23
CA THR A 262 -0.10 -13.51 7.02
C THR A 262 -0.12 -15.03 7.03
N VAL A 263 -0.53 -15.62 5.91
CA VAL A 263 -0.47 -17.07 5.65
C VAL A 263 0.47 -17.32 4.47
N VAL A 264 1.46 -18.19 4.69
CA VAL A 264 2.48 -18.53 3.70
C VAL A 264 2.22 -19.93 3.13
N THR A 265 2.20 -20.03 1.82
CA THR A 265 1.96 -21.29 1.10
C THR A 265 3.00 -21.50 0.00
N ALA A 266 3.53 -22.72 -0.12
CA ALA A 266 4.50 -23.03 -1.16
C ALA A 266 3.82 -23.23 -2.52
N TYR A 267 4.52 -22.92 -3.61
CA TYR A 267 4.10 -23.26 -4.96
C TYR A 267 3.91 -24.78 -5.12
N ASP A 268 2.83 -25.16 -5.83
CA ASP A 268 2.56 -26.53 -6.20
C ASP A 268 3.06 -26.81 -7.62
N ASN A 269 4.19 -27.50 -7.70
CA ASN A 269 4.83 -27.95 -8.94
C ASN A 269 4.27 -29.29 -9.48
N ASP A 270 3.24 -29.85 -8.84
CA ASP A 270 2.59 -31.09 -9.23
C ASP A 270 1.05 -30.95 -9.32
N HIS A 271 0.53 -30.91 -10.54
CA HIS A 271 -0.92 -30.96 -10.73
C HIS A 271 -1.45 -32.41 -10.78
N LYS A 272 -1.97 -32.89 -9.63
CA LYS A 272 -2.67 -34.19 -9.49
C LYS A 272 -1.79 -35.42 -9.80
N GLY A 273 -0.54 -35.40 -9.34
CA GLY A 273 0.45 -36.46 -9.56
C GLY A 273 1.15 -36.40 -10.92
N ARG A 274 1.14 -35.23 -11.57
CA ARG A 274 1.85 -34.93 -12.82
C ARG A 274 2.72 -33.69 -12.63
N PRO A 275 4.05 -33.83 -12.77
CA PRO A 275 4.97 -32.70 -12.80
C PRO A 275 4.60 -31.71 -13.91
N LEU A 276 4.74 -30.42 -13.60
CA LEU A 276 4.51 -29.32 -14.54
C LEU A 276 5.73 -29.13 -15.47
N ALA A 277 5.54 -28.42 -16.58
CA ALA A 277 6.50 -28.40 -17.68
C ALA A 277 7.69 -27.44 -17.42
N ASN A 278 7.44 -26.35 -16.69
CA ASN A 278 8.41 -25.34 -16.32
C ASN A 278 8.22 -24.97 -14.83
N PRO A 279 8.57 -25.86 -13.89
CA PRO A 279 8.39 -25.61 -12.47
C PRO A 279 9.37 -24.54 -11.96
N THR A 280 8.94 -23.71 -11.02
CA THR A 280 9.79 -22.85 -10.17
C THR A 280 9.34 -23.07 -8.72
N ASP A 281 10.29 -23.12 -7.78
CA ASP A 281 9.97 -23.26 -6.36
C ASP A 281 9.80 -21.86 -5.75
N GLY A 282 8.97 -21.75 -4.71
CA GLY A 282 8.65 -20.44 -4.15
C GLY A 282 7.48 -20.47 -3.19
N ASN A 283 7.11 -19.31 -2.68
CA ASN A 283 6.01 -19.12 -1.75
C ASN A 283 5.11 -17.96 -2.18
N VAL A 284 3.83 -18.08 -1.82
CA VAL A 284 2.89 -16.96 -1.79
C VAL A 284 2.68 -16.57 -0.34
N TYR A 285 2.93 -15.30 -0.03
CA TYR A 285 2.55 -14.66 1.22
C TYR A 285 1.19 -14.01 0.99
N THR A 286 0.15 -14.53 1.64
CA THR A 286 -1.19 -13.92 1.62
C THR A 286 -1.40 -13.19 2.93
N SER A 287 -1.58 -11.88 2.85
CA SER A 287 -1.72 -11.04 4.03
C SER A 287 -3.01 -10.25 4.00
N VAL A 288 -3.46 -9.88 5.20
CA VAL A 288 -4.66 -9.06 5.42
C VAL A 288 -4.30 -7.90 6.34
N SER A 289 -4.69 -6.69 5.94
CA SER A 289 -4.64 -5.47 6.75
C SER A 289 -6.06 -4.93 6.94
N TYR A 290 -6.48 -4.72 8.19
CA TYR A 290 -7.79 -4.20 8.55
C TYR A 290 -7.70 -2.69 8.81
N GLY A 291 -8.08 -1.87 7.83
CA GLY A 291 -8.25 -0.42 8.00
C GLY A 291 -9.64 -0.03 8.50
N GLU A 292 -9.81 1.26 8.80
CA GLU A 292 -11.11 1.79 9.26
C GLU A 292 -12.19 1.72 8.16
N ASP A 293 -11.83 2.03 6.92
CA ASP A 293 -12.75 2.12 5.78
C ASP A 293 -12.70 0.91 4.82
N GLN A 294 -11.56 0.22 4.74
CA GLN A 294 -11.36 -0.95 3.88
C GLN A 294 -10.52 -2.05 4.54
N VAL A 295 -10.68 -3.27 4.03
CA VAL A 295 -9.77 -4.40 4.29
C VAL A 295 -8.93 -4.61 3.04
N VAL A 296 -7.61 -4.69 3.21
CA VAL A 296 -6.66 -4.92 2.13
C VAL A 296 -6.22 -6.37 2.14
N LEU A 297 -6.41 -7.05 1.01
CA LEU A 297 -5.94 -8.40 0.75
C LEU A 297 -4.70 -8.32 -0.16
N SER A 298 -3.56 -8.82 0.28
CA SER A 298 -2.33 -8.82 -0.53
C SER A 298 -1.79 -10.23 -0.78
N PHE A 299 -1.19 -10.41 -1.95
CA PHE A 299 -0.60 -11.65 -2.41
C PHE A 299 0.79 -11.36 -2.96
N THR A 300 1.84 -11.58 -2.16
CA THR A 300 3.23 -11.40 -2.57
C THR A 300 3.84 -12.72 -3.02
N PHE A 301 4.38 -12.73 -4.22
CA PHE A 301 4.94 -13.89 -4.88
C PHE A 301 6.46 -13.87 -4.78
N VAL A 302 7.02 -14.93 -4.21
CA VAL A 302 8.45 -15.09 -4.00
C VAL A 302 8.88 -16.39 -4.66
N ASP A 303 9.80 -16.33 -5.61
CA ASP A 303 10.39 -17.51 -6.27
C ASP A 303 11.77 -17.84 -5.70
N ASP A 304 12.50 -18.75 -6.34
CA ASP A 304 13.81 -19.25 -5.91
C ASP A 304 14.99 -18.62 -6.67
N ASP A 305 14.78 -17.44 -7.27
CA ASP A 305 15.74 -16.69 -8.09
C ASP A 305 16.30 -17.50 -9.27
N ASP A 306 15.53 -18.46 -9.81
CA ASP A 306 15.95 -19.24 -10.98
C ASP A 306 15.78 -18.47 -12.31
N GLY A 307 15.20 -17.26 -12.22
CA GLY A 307 14.90 -16.37 -13.34
C GLY A 307 13.63 -16.76 -14.09
N VAL A 308 12.72 -17.47 -13.42
CA VAL A 308 11.38 -17.83 -13.89
C VAL A 308 10.34 -17.41 -12.85
N ASP A 309 9.62 -16.33 -13.13
CA ASP A 309 8.83 -15.67 -12.09
C ASP A 309 7.33 -15.89 -12.33
N PHE A 310 6.57 -16.26 -11.28
CA PHE A 310 5.14 -16.59 -11.43
C PHE A 310 4.33 -15.46 -12.09
N LEU A 311 4.61 -14.21 -11.72
CA LEU A 311 3.92 -13.03 -12.21
C LEU A 311 4.47 -12.48 -13.53
N ASP A 312 5.65 -12.93 -14.00
CA ASP A 312 6.17 -12.50 -15.29
C ASP A 312 5.44 -13.22 -16.44
N THR A 313 4.66 -12.44 -17.19
CA THR A 313 3.94 -12.94 -18.37
C THR A 313 4.86 -13.36 -19.52
N ALA A 314 6.14 -12.97 -19.51
CA ALA A 314 7.14 -13.48 -20.44
C ALA A 314 7.51 -14.94 -20.15
N ASP A 315 7.51 -15.33 -18.88
CA ASP A 315 7.74 -16.70 -18.44
C ASP A 315 6.46 -17.54 -18.52
N TYR A 316 5.34 -16.95 -18.10
CA TYR A 316 4.04 -17.61 -18.05
C TYR A 316 2.93 -16.75 -18.68
N SER A 317 2.75 -16.94 -19.99
CA SER A 317 1.77 -16.15 -20.77
C SER A 317 0.29 -16.30 -20.38
N SER A 318 -0.04 -17.23 -19.47
CA SER A 318 -1.41 -17.51 -19.03
C SER A 318 -1.59 -17.36 -17.52
N THR A 319 -0.70 -16.62 -16.85
CA THR A 319 -0.83 -16.36 -15.41
C THR A 319 -2.12 -15.61 -15.09
N ASN A 320 -2.82 -16.09 -14.07
CA ASN A 320 -4.01 -15.47 -13.50
C ASN A 320 -4.12 -15.81 -12.01
N LEU A 321 -4.78 -14.95 -11.25
CA LEU A 321 -5.09 -15.11 -9.84
C LEU A 321 -6.58 -14.80 -9.57
N PRO A 322 -7.47 -15.80 -9.65
CA PRO A 322 -8.80 -15.74 -9.07
C PRO A 322 -8.75 -15.88 -7.53
N VAL A 323 -9.42 -14.97 -6.85
CA VAL A 323 -9.60 -14.92 -5.39
C VAL A 323 -11.10 -14.97 -5.09
N ALA A 324 -11.59 -16.10 -4.59
CA ALA A 324 -12.98 -16.24 -4.14
C ALA A 324 -13.07 -15.90 -2.64
N VAL A 325 -14.01 -15.04 -2.28
CA VAL A 325 -14.19 -14.55 -0.91
C VAL A 325 -15.58 -14.90 -0.40
N ASP A 326 -15.62 -15.50 0.79
CA ASP A 326 -16.79 -15.70 1.64
C ASP A 326 -16.71 -14.61 2.72
N ALA A 327 -17.37 -13.49 2.43
CA ALA A 327 -17.19 -12.21 3.10
C ALA A 327 -17.84 -12.17 4.48
N ASP A 328 -18.77 -13.07 4.79
CA ASP A 328 -19.44 -13.19 6.10
C ASP A 328 -19.19 -14.55 6.81
N ALA A 329 -18.30 -15.37 6.24
CA ALA A 329 -17.90 -16.68 6.71
C ALA A 329 -19.06 -17.70 6.84
N ASP A 330 -20.15 -17.54 6.07
CA ASP A 330 -21.34 -18.40 6.14
C ASP A 330 -21.16 -19.79 5.50
N GLY A 331 -20.04 -20.00 4.81
CA GLY A 331 -19.72 -21.24 4.12
C GLY A 331 -19.84 -21.16 2.60
N THR A 332 -20.28 -20.02 2.05
CA THR A 332 -20.42 -19.79 0.61
C THR A 332 -19.69 -18.53 0.17
N HIS A 333 -18.97 -18.58 -0.95
CA HIS A 333 -18.32 -17.38 -1.47
C HIS A 333 -19.37 -16.42 -2.06
N ASP A 334 -19.26 -15.14 -1.75
CA ASP A 334 -20.15 -14.07 -2.23
C ASP A 334 -19.74 -13.58 -3.61
N TRP A 335 -18.43 -13.46 -3.84
CA TRP A 335 -17.87 -12.90 -5.05
C TRP A 335 -16.44 -13.39 -5.31
N GLN A 336 -15.90 -12.99 -6.46
CA GLN A 336 -14.55 -13.30 -6.87
C GLN A 336 -13.87 -12.05 -7.43
N LEU A 337 -12.66 -11.79 -6.95
CA LEU A 337 -11.71 -10.84 -7.51
C LEU A 337 -10.73 -11.57 -8.42
N ILE A 338 -10.29 -10.91 -9.49
CA ILE A 338 -9.49 -11.52 -10.53
C ILE A 338 -8.37 -10.57 -10.90
N TRP A 339 -7.14 -11.08 -10.89
CA TRP A 339 -6.05 -10.52 -11.67
C TRP A 339 -5.75 -11.44 -12.85
N ASN A 340 -5.56 -10.87 -14.05
CA ASN A 340 -6.01 -11.34 -15.36
C ASN A 340 -5.32 -10.63 -16.55
N PRO A 341 -3.97 -10.50 -16.63
CA PRO A 341 -3.33 -9.65 -17.63
C PRO A 341 -3.51 -10.13 -19.09
N SER A 342 -3.99 -11.36 -19.31
CA SER A 342 -4.26 -11.90 -20.65
C SER A 342 -5.75 -11.90 -21.03
N ALA A 343 -6.64 -11.48 -20.14
CA ALA A 343 -8.09 -11.60 -20.32
C ALA A 343 -8.80 -10.35 -20.87
N ALA A 344 -8.10 -9.21 -21.00
CA ALA A 344 -8.68 -7.92 -21.40
C ALA A 344 -9.92 -7.62 -20.55
N LEU A 345 -9.70 -7.49 -19.24
CA LEU A 345 -10.77 -7.28 -18.27
C LEU A 345 -11.27 -5.82 -18.30
N PRO A 346 -12.45 -5.54 -17.74
CA PRO A 346 -13.01 -4.18 -17.75
C PRO A 346 -12.09 -3.15 -17.09
N ASP A 347 -11.45 -3.51 -15.98
CA ASP A 347 -10.47 -2.67 -15.28
C ASP A 347 -9.08 -3.33 -15.39
N ASP A 348 -8.64 -3.54 -16.62
CA ASP A 348 -7.46 -4.34 -16.97
C ASP A 348 -6.22 -3.96 -16.13
N PRO A 349 -5.50 -4.92 -15.51
CA PRO A 349 -5.65 -6.38 -15.62
C PRO A 349 -6.59 -7.01 -14.58
N PHE A 350 -7.47 -6.23 -13.94
CA PHE A 350 -8.34 -6.63 -12.84
C PHE A 350 -9.81 -6.79 -13.23
N GLY A 351 -10.56 -7.53 -12.42
CA GLY A 351 -12.01 -7.59 -12.57
C GLY A 351 -12.71 -8.30 -11.41
N TYR A 352 -14.04 -8.19 -11.44
CA TYR A 352 -14.93 -8.70 -10.41
C TYR A 352 -15.98 -9.64 -11.00
N GLN A 353 -16.42 -10.64 -10.22
CA GLN A 353 -17.54 -11.52 -10.55
C GLN A 353 -18.42 -11.79 -9.32
N GLU A 354 -19.73 -11.57 -9.46
CA GLU A 354 -20.72 -11.90 -8.42
C GLU A 354 -21.03 -13.41 -8.42
N ASN A 355 -21.19 -14.00 -7.23
CA ASN A 355 -21.73 -15.35 -7.12
C ASN A 355 -23.27 -15.33 -7.07
N ASN A 356 -23.90 -15.79 -8.16
CA ASN A 356 -25.36 -15.85 -8.30
C ASN A 356 -25.94 -17.19 -7.84
N GLY A 357 -25.59 -17.63 -6.63
CA GLY A 357 -26.13 -18.87 -6.03
C GLY A 357 -25.57 -20.15 -6.67
N GLY A 358 -24.25 -20.20 -6.85
CA GLY A 358 -23.52 -21.37 -7.36
C GLY A 358 -23.00 -21.22 -8.79
N THR A 359 -22.95 -20.01 -9.34
CA THR A 359 -22.31 -19.70 -10.62
C THR A 359 -21.87 -18.24 -10.61
N TYR A 360 -20.64 -17.97 -11.02
CA TYR A 360 -20.14 -16.61 -11.17
C TYR A 360 -20.72 -15.91 -12.40
N SER A 361 -20.92 -14.60 -12.30
CA SER A 361 -21.28 -13.74 -13.43
C SER A 361 -20.16 -13.70 -14.47
N SER A 362 -20.40 -13.01 -15.59
CA SER A 362 -19.29 -12.53 -16.43
C SER A 362 -18.46 -11.52 -15.65
N SER A 363 -17.16 -11.42 -15.97
CA SER A 363 -16.29 -10.36 -15.42
C SER A 363 -16.88 -8.99 -15.71
N MET A 364 -16.88 -8.15 -14.68
CA MET A 364 -17.30 -6.75 -14.70
C MET A 364 -16.21 -5.89 -14.05
N SER A 365 -16.36 -4.57 -14.15
CA SER A 365 -15.55 -3.63 -13.38
C SER A 365 -15.72 -3.88 -11.88
N LEU A 366 -14.68 -3.56 -11.12
CA LEU A 366 -14.70 -3.49 -9.67
C LEU A 366 -15.88 -2.61 -9.22
N PRO A 367 -16.67 -3.08 -8.24
CA PRO A 367 -17.74 -2.27 -7.68
C PRO A 367 -17.19 -1.00 -7.02
N ALA A 368 -18.04 0.01 -6.83
CA ALA A 368 -17.64 1.25 -6.17
C ALA A 368 -17.00 0.98 -4.78
N GLY A 369 -15.88 1.64 -4.52
CA GLY A 369 -15.08 1.48 -3.30
C GLY A 369 -14.13 0.28 -3.30
N PHE A 370 -14.26 -0.68 -4.22
CA PHE A 370 -13.22 -1.69 -4.42
C PHE A 370 -12.06 -1.07 -5.17
N ALA A 371 -10.85 -1.45 -4.78
CA ALA A 371 -9.63 -1.02 -5.43
C ALA A 371 -8.74 -2.24 -5.72
N ALA A 372 -7.84 -2.12 -6.69
CA ALA A 372 -6.87 -3.16 -6.98
C ALA A 372 -5.61 -2.56 -7.60
N GLU A 373 -4.46 -3.07 -7.18
CA GLU A 373 -3.15 -2.60 -7.63
C GLU A 373 -2.17 -3.78 -7.75
N LYS A 374 -1.18 -3.64 -8.64
CA LYS A 374 -0.05 -4.56 -8.72
C LYS A 374 1.26 -3.78 -8.75
N PHE A 375 1.99 -3.79 -7.64
CA PHE A 375 3.33 -3.25 -7.52
C PHE A 375 4.35 -4.38 -7.28
N GLY A 376 5.51 -4.29 -7.93
CA GLY A 376 6.54 -5.34 -7.87
C GLY A 376 5.96 -6.75 -8.05
N ASN A 377 6.24 -7.62 -7.10
CA ASN A 377 5.74 -9.00 -7.05
C ASN A 377 4.48 -9.18 -6.18
N THR A 378 3.73 -8.11 -5.93
CA THR A 378 2.53 -8.13 -5.08
C THR A 378 1.30 -7.76 -5.88
N ILE A 379 0.21 -8.51 -5.68
CA ILE A 379 -1.13 -8.16 -6.13
C ILE A 379 -1.96 -7.78 -4.91
N VAL A 380 -2.67 -6.67 -4.96
CA VAL A 380 -3.46 -6.14 -3.85
C VAL A 380 -4.89 -5.86 -4.28
N PHE A 381 -5.82 -6.12 -3.37
CA PHE A 381 -7.22 -5.75 -3.50
C PHE A 381 -7.71 -5.04 -2.24
N GLY A 382 -8.28 -3.84 -2.40
CA GLY A 382 -9.00 -3.12 -1.36
C GLY A 382 -10.48 -3.46 -1.40
N VAL A 383 -11.05 -3.85 -0.26
CA VAL A 383 -12.45 -4.24 -0.12
C VAL A 383 -13.12 -3.36 0.93
N PRO A 384 -14.19 -2.62 0.59
CA PRO A 384 -14.89 -1.77 1.55
C PRO A 384 -15.35 -2.54 2.77
N ARG A 385 -15.27 -1.94 3.96
CA ARG A 385 -15.78 -2.54 5.22
C ARG A 385 -17.29 -2.80 5.21
N SER A 386 -18.03 -2.18 4.30
CA SER A 386 -19.45 -2.49 4.08
C SER A 386 -19.68 -3.82 3.37
N GLU A 387 -18.66 -4.35 2.68
CA GLU A 387 -18.74 -5.53 1.81
C GLU A 387 -18.01 -6.76 2.38
N ILE A 388 -17.29 -6.61 3.50
CA ILE A 388 -16.54 -7.69 4.16
C ILE A 388 -16.62 -7.58 5.68
N ALA A 389 -16.89 -8.70 6.35
CA ALA A 389 -16.99 -8.75 7.81
C ALA A 389 -15.61 -8.89 8.47
N SER A 390 -15.53 -8.60 9.78
CA SER A 390 -14.32 -8.81 10.60
C SER A 390 -13.82 -10.26 10.63
N THR A 391 -14.66 -11.22 10.25
CA THR A 391 -14.26 -12.61 10.00
C THR A 391 -14.76 -12.98 8.62
N PHE A 392 -13.86 -13.40 7.76
CA PHE A 392 -14.16 -13.84 6.40
C PHE A 392 -13.25 -15.00 6.01
N ARG A 393 -13.54 -15.64 4.88
CA ARG A 393 -12.68 -16.69 4.33
C ARG A 393 -12.32 -16.38 2.90
N LEU A 394 -11.09 -16.71 2.50
CA LEU A 394 -10.65 -16.57 1.12
C LEU A 394 -10.00 -17.84 0.57
N LEU A 395 -10.24 -18.07 -0.71
CA LEU A 395 -9.56 -19.08 -1.51
C LEU A 395 -8.98 -18.41 -2.75
N ALA A 396 -7.65 -18.42 -2.85
CA ALA A 396 -6.95 -17.94 -4.04
C ALA A 396 -6.24 -19.09 -4.75
N PHE A 397 -6.38 -19.11 -6.08
CA PHE A 397 -5.79 -20.14 -6.94
C PHE A 397 -5.08 -19.52 -8.13
N GLY A 398 -3.79 -19.20 -7.97
CA GLY A 398 -2.94 -18.74 -9.04
C GLY A 398 -2.61 -19.86 -10.02
N SER A 399 -2.82 -19.64 -11.32
CA SER A 399 -2.51 -20.62 -12.37
C SER A 399 -1.73 -20.01 -13.53
N THR A 400 -0.72 -20.72 -14.00
CA THR A 400 0.10 -20.39 -15.19
C THR A 400 -0.43 -21.07 -16.48
N GLY A 401 -1.72 -21.47 -16.51
CA GLY A 401 -2.30 -22.19 -17.66
C GLY A 401 -1.83 -23.66 -17.81
N GLY A 402 -1.13 -24.19 -16.79
CA GLY A 402 -0.61 -25.56 -16.77
C GLY A 402 0.83 -25.71 -17.30
N GLU A 403 1.51 -24.59 -17.56
CA GLU A 403 2.92 -24.58 -17.98
C GLU A 403 3.87 -24.64 -16.77
N GLY A 404 3.64 -23.81 -15.76
CA GLY A 404 4.45 -23.72 -14.54
C GLY A 404 3.69 -24.04 -13.26
N PRO A 405 4.15 -23.54 -12.08
CA PRO A 405 3.55 -23.84 -10.80
C PRO A 405 2.12 -23.33 -10.65
N ILE A 406 1.48 -23.79 -9.58
CA ILE A 406 0.21 -23.32 -9.10
C ILE A 406 0.44 -22.68 -7.72
N ALA A 407 0.03 -21.43 -7.58
CA ALA A 407 0.00 -20.71 -6.31
C ALA A 407 -1.34 -21.01 -5.60
N LYS A 408 -1.33 -21.74 -4.48
CA LYS A 408 -2.56 -22.06 -3.73
C LYS A 408 -2.45 -21.52 -2.33
N VAL A 409 -3.39 -20.67 -1.95
CA VAL A 409 -3.41 -20.08 -0.61
C VAL A 409 -4.07 -21.01 0.42
N ASN A 410 -4.52 -22.20 0.03
CA ASN A 410 -5.26 -23.12 0.89
C ASN A 410 -4.88 -24.60 0.74
N ASP A 411 -5.28 -25.42 1.71
CA ASP A 411 -5.06 -26.88 1.70
C ASP A 411 -5.76 -27.53 0.49
N ASP A 412 -5.00 -28.31 -0.29
CA ASP A 412 -5.37 -28.84 -1.62
C ASP A 412 -6.77 -29.49 -1.63
N PRO A 413 -7.80 -28.82 -2.19
CA PRO A 413 -9.11 -29.43 -2.27
C PRO A 413 -9.09 -30.48 -3.37
N ALA A 414 -9.63 -31.67 -3.10
CA ALA A 414 -9.71 -32.77 -4.07
C ALA A 414 -10.39 -32.37 -5.41
N SER A 415 -11.15 -31.27 -5.39
CA SER A 415 -11.62 -30.50 -6.54
C SER A 415 -11.67 -29.02 -6.15
N LEU A 416 -11.26 -28.11 -7.04
CA LEU A 416 -11.50 -26.67 -6.88
C LEU A 416 -13.01 -26.44 -6.74
N ASP A 417 -13.44 -26.17 -5.51
CA ASP A 417 -14.82 -25.87 -5.18
C ASP A 417 -14.90 -24.40 -4.79
N PHE A 418 -15.08 -23.54 -5.80
CA PHE A 418 -15.29 -22.12 -5.60
C PHE A 418 -16.68 -21.80 -5.05
N TYR A 419 -17.42 -22.78 -4.51
CA TYR A 419 -18.75 -22.58 -3.93
C TYR A 419 -18.81 -22.95 -2.44
N ASN A 420 -17.79 -23.63 -1.92
CA ASN A 420 -17.71 -24.07 -0.54
C ASN A 420 -16.40 -23.58 0.07
N SER A 421 -16.51 -22.70 1.06
CA SER A 421 -15.36 -22.09 1.74
C SER A 421 -14.82 -22.94 2.91
N ALA A 422 -15.30 -24.17 3.12
CA ALA A 422 -14.86 -25.00 4.26
C ALA A 422 -13.36 -25.35 4.25
N ASN A 423 -12.68 -25.23 3.11
CA ASN A 423 -11.23 -25.39 2.99
C ASN A 423 -10.53 -24.06 2.67
N ALA A 424 -11.23 -22.93 2.71
CA ALA A 424 -10.65 -21.61 2.54
C ALA A 424 -9.93 -21.19 3.83
N VAL A 425 -8.95 -20.30 3.70
CA VAL A 425 -8.27 -19.71 4.86
C VAL A 425 -9.22 -18.73 5.51
N GLU A 426 -9.36 -18.82 6.83
CA GLU A 426 -10.17 -17.89 7.63
C GLU A 426 -9.26 -16.83 8.23
N PHE A 427 -9.61 -15.57 8.05
CA PHE A 427 -8.96 -14.42 8.67
C PHE A 427 -9.91 -13.81 9.68
N SER A 428 -9.39 -13.27 10.79
CA SER A 428 -10.20 -12.58 11.80
C SER A 428 -9.45 -11.48 12.52
N GLU A 429 -10.12 -10.33 12.65
CA GLU A 429 -9.68 -9.13 13.38
C GLU A 429 -9.60 -9.32 14.92
#